data_AF-A0A258KU61-F1
#
_entry.id   AF-A0A258KU61-F1
#
_cell.length_a   1.000
_cell.length_b   1.000
_cell.length_c   1.000
_cell.angle_alpha   90.00
_cell.angle_beta   90.00
_cell.angle_gamma   90.00
#
_symmetry.space_group_name_H-M   'P 1'
#
loop_
_entity.id
_entity.type
_entity.pdbx_description
1 polymer ?
#
loop_
_entity_poly.entity_id
_entity_poly.type
_entity_poly.pdbx_seq_one_letter_code
_entity_poly.pdbx_strand_id
1 'polypeptide(L)'
;MEGKDNKELKMNRILVCSLIIVLFHLVGLYGFLSPALEDLFIKLVPFHLLLMLLLMVLTVNDRSADLIKFVIGIYLAGFFIELIGVNTGLIFGNYTYGTALGIKLWATPLLIGVNWLILVYCTGVFLHQFNLKSRLLFSALGAGILLGIDFLIEPVA
;
A
#
# COMPACT_ATOMS: atom_id res chain seq x y z
N MET A 1 -14.73 33.96 4.10
CA MET A 1 -14.92 33.41 2.73
C MET A 1 -13.76 32.49 2.37
N GLU A 2 -12.51 32.90 2.62
CA GLU A 2 -11.28 32.12 2.38
C GLU A 2 -11.23 30.69 2.99
N GLY A 3 -11.77 30.49 4.20
CA GLY A 3 -11.80 29.16 4.84
C GLY A 3 -12.81 28.16 4.24
N LYS A 4 -13.81 28.64 3.49
CA LYS A 4 -14.81 27.78 2.84
C LYS A 4 -14.26 27.25 1.51
N ASP A 5 -13.63 28.12 0.73
CA ASP A 5 -13.06 27.78 -0.58
C ASP A 5 -11.92 26.77 -0.46
N ASN A 6 -11.05 26.90 0.56
CA ASN A 6 -9.95 25.97 0.77
C ASN A 6 -10.43 24.56 1.21
N LYS A 7 -11.52 24.50 1.98
CA LYS A 7 -12.16 23.23 2.36
C LYS A 7 -12.81 22.54 1.16
N GLU A 8 -13.45 23.31 0.30
CA GLU A 8 -14.10 22.81 -0.93
C GLU A 8 -13.06 22.29 -1.93
N LEU A 9 -11.99 23.04 -2.17
CA LEU A 9 -10.85 22.60 -3.00
C LEU A 9 -10.23 21.30 -2.47
N LYS A 10 -10.05 21.18 -1.16
CA LYS A 10 -9.55 19.95 -0.52
C LYS A 10 -10.50 18.77 -0.74
N MET A 11 -11.80 18.97 -0.59
CA MET A 11 -12.81 17.93 -0.82
C MET A 11 -12.81 17.46 -2.27
N ASN A 12 -12.77 18.39 -3.22
CA ASN A 12 -12.72 18.09 -4.65
C ASN A 12 -11.47 17.26 -5.00
N ARG A 13 -10.31 17.61 -4.43
CA ARG A 13 -9.08 16.84 -4.61
C ARG A 13 -9.22 15.40 -4.10
N ILE A 14 -9.75 15.21 -2.89
CA ILE A 14 -9.95 13.88 -2.31
C ILE A 14 -10.90 13.04 -3.18
N LEU A 15 -11.99 13.63 -3.65
CA LEU A 15 -12.95 12.95 -4.53
C LEU A 15 -12.30 12.54 -5.85
N VAL A 16 -11.57 13.45 -6.50
CA VAL A 16 -10.86 13.15 -7.76
C VAL A 16 -9.84 12.02 -7.56
N CYS A 17 -9.00 12.09 -6.53
CA CYS A 17 -8.04 11.03 -6.23
C CYS A 17 -8.74 9.69 -5.96
N SER A 18 -9.84 9.69 -5.20
CA SER A 18 -10.61 8.48 -4.90
C SER A 18 -11.21 7.84 -6.16
N LEU A 19 -11.76 8.66 -7.07
CA LEU A 19 -12.28 8.19 -8.35
C LEU A 19 -11.18 7.58 -9.22
N ILE A 20 -9.99 8.19 -9.26
CA ILE A 20 -8.84 7.64 -9.99
C ILE A 20 -8.42 6.31 -9.38
N ILE A 21 -8.33 6.19 -8.04
CA ILE A 21 -8.00 4.92 -7.37
C ILE A 21 -8.98 3.84 -7.79
N VAL A 22 -10.29 4.07 -7.67
CA VAL A 22 -11.32 3.09 -8.02
C VAL A 22 -11.23 2.70 -9.49
N LEU A 23 -11.09 3.68 -10.39
CA LEU A 23 -10.97 3.43 -11.83
C LEU A 23 -9.77 2.53 -12.15
N PHE A 24 -8.59 2.83 -11.61
CA PHE A 24 -7.39 2.05 -11.88
C PHE A 24 -7.44 0.64 -11.28
N HIS A 25 -8.14 0.45 -10.16
CA HIS A 25 -8.39 -0.89 -9.61
C HIS A 25 -9.36 -1.69 -10.47
N LEU A 26 -10.43 -1.08 -10.99
CA LEU A 26 -11.37 -1.74 -11.90
C LEU A 26 -10.70 -2.13 -13.23
N VAL A 27 -9.89 -1.23 -13.79
CA VAL A 27 -9.09 -1.51 -14.99
C VAL A 27 -8.07 -2.62 -14.72
N GLY A 28 -7.39 -2.57 -13.58
CA GLY A 28 -6.48 -3.62 -13.11
C GLY A 28 -7.16 -4.98 -13.03
N LEU A 29 -8.30 -5.05 -12.34
CA LEU A 29 -9.10 -6.26 -12.18
C LEU A 29 -9.50 -6.85 -13.54
N TYR A 30 -10.04 -6.02 -14.44
CA TYR A 30 -10.40 -6.47 -15.80
C TYR A 30 -9.18 -6.99 -16.57
N GLY A 31 -8.04 -6.30 -16.45
CA GLY A 31 -6.78 -6.70 -17.08
C GLY A 31 -6.28 -8.06 -16.62
N PHE A 32 -6.31 -8.33 -15.31
CA PHE A 32 -5.90 -9.63 -14.75
C PHE A 32 -6.88 -10.76 -15.02
N LEU A 33 -8.18 -10.47 -15.14
CA LEU A 33 -9.18 -11.49 -15.51
C LEU A 33 -9.15 -11.84 -17.01
N SER A 34 -8.40 -11.09 -17.82
CA SER A 34 -8.30 -11.29 -19.27
C SER A 34 -6.98 -11.98 -19.61
N PRO A 35 -6.96 -13.27 -20.03
CA PRO A 35 -5.72 -14.02 -20.28
C PRO A 35 -4.80 -13.37 -21.32
N ALA A 36 -5.36 -12.67 -22.31
CA ALA A 36 -4.59 -11.97 -23.34
C ALA A 36 -3.89 -10.68 -22.84
N LEU A 37 -4.30 -10.15 -21.68
CA LEU A 37 -3.79 -8.90 -21.12
C LEU A 37 -2.95 -9.12 -19.85
N GLU A 38 -3.03 -10.29 -19.23
CA GLU A 38 -2.38 -10.61 -17.96
C GLU A 38 -0.89 -10.22 -17.93
N ASP A 39 -0.11 -10.66 -18.93
CA ASP A 39 1.33 -10.35 -19.05
C ASP A 39 1.62 -8.84 -19.12
N LEU A 40 0.75 -8.09 -19.79
CA LEU A 40 0.87 -6.63 -19.85
C LEU A 40 0.59 -6.03 -18.48
N PHE A 41 -0.46 -6.49 -17.80
CA PHE A 41 -0.85 -5.98 -16.49
C PHE A 41 0.17 -6.31 -15.40
N ILE A 42 0.81 -7.48 -15.44
CA ILE A 42 1.96 -7.83 -14.57
C ILE A 42 3.07 -6.78 -14.71
N LYS A 43 3.41 -6.36 -15.94
CA LYS A 43 4.43 -5.33 -16.18
C LYS A 43 3.99 -3.93 -15.74
N LEU A 44 2.69 -3.69 -15.62
CA LEU A 44 2.12 -2.41 -15.17
C LEU A 44 2.00 -2.28 -13.65
N VAL A 45 2.09 -3.39 -12.90
CA VAL A 45 2.02 -3.40 -11.42
C VAL A 45 2.96 -2.37 -10.76
N PRO A 46 4.25 -2.22 -11.15
CA PRO A 46 5.13 -1.24 -10.54
C PRO A 46 4.60 0.19 -10.66
N PHE A 47 4.07 0.52 -11.84
CA PHE A 47 3.53 1.85 -12.14
C PHE A 47 2.20 2.08 -11.42
N HIS A 48 1.35 1.05 -11.34
CA HIS A 48 0.11 1.11 -10.58
C HIS A 48 0.40 1.38 -9.09
N LEU A 49 1.35 0.66 -8.49
CA LEU A 49 1.70 0.84 -7.08
C LEU A 49 2.27 2.24 -6.80
N LEU A 50 3.14 2.74 -7.69
CA LEU A 50 3.67 4.11 -7.60
C LEU A 50 2.57 5.17 -7.77
N LEU A 51 1.59 4.93 -8.64
CA LEU A 51 0.42 5.79 -8.78
C LEU A 51 -0.42 5.79 -7.49
N MET A 52 -0.65 4.62 -6.87
CA MET A 52 -1.37 4.54 -5.59
C MET A 52 -0.62 5.30 -4.48
N LEU A 53 0.70 5.16 -4.41
CA LEU A 53 1.53 5.95 -3.50
C LEU A 53 1.38 7.46 -3.75
N LEU A 54 1.44 7.88 -5.02
CA LEU A 54 1.31 9.29 -5.39
C LEU A 54 -0.05 9.85 -4.98
N LEU A 55 -1.15 9.15 -5.29
CA LEU A 55 -2.50 9.56 -4.93
C LEU A 55 -2.68 9.62 -3.41
N MET A 56 -2.12 8.66 -2.68
CA MET A 56 -2.06 8.71 -1.21
C MET A 56 -1.37 10.00 -0.75
N VAL A 57 -0.15 10.27 -1.21
CA VAL A 57 0.62 11.48 -0.83
C VAL A 57 -0.10 12.79 -1.19
N LEU A 58 -0.85 12.83 -2.29
CA LEU A 58 -1.65 14.00 -2.68
C LEU A 58 -2.88 14.22 -1.79
N THR A 59 -3.42 13.16 -1.19
CA THR A 59 -4.56 13.27 -0.25
C THR A 59 -4.11 13.60 1.17
N VAL A 60 -2.88 13.24 1.56
CA VAL A 60 -2.32 13.59 2.86
C VAL A 60 -2.02 15.10 2.95
N ASN A 61 -2.62 15.73 3.94
CA ASN A 61 -2.40 17.15 4.25
C ASN A 61 -1.24 17.38 5.22
N ASP A 62 -0.96 16.41 6.09
CA ASP A 62 0.13 16.55 7.05
C ASP A 62 1.49 16.49 6.32
N ARG A 63 2.40 17.37 6.70
CA ARG A 63 3.79 17.47 6.20
C ARG A 63 4.78 17.51 7.36
N SER A 64 4.35 17.08 8.54
CA SER A 64 5.17 17.03 9.74
C SER A 64 6.41 16.13 9.55
N ALA A 65 7.48 16.47 10.27
CA ALA A 65 8.66 15.61 10.33
C ALA A 65 8.33 14.22 10.91
N ASP A 66 7.31 14.12 11.76
CA ASP A 66 6.82 12.87 12.32
C ASP A 66 6.19 11.98 11.25
N LEU A 67 5.41 12.53 10.32
CA LEU A 67 4.91 11.78 9.17
C LEU A 67 6.06 11.28 8.28
N ILE A 68 7.07 12.10 8.02
CA ILE A 68 8.22 11.70 7.21
C ILE A 68 8.99 10.55 7.88
N LYS A 69 9.23 10.66 9.19
CA LYS A 69 9.86 9.59 9.99
C LYS A 69 9.01 8.31 9.96
N PHE A 70 7.70 8.43 10.08
CA PHE A 70 6.78 7.30 9.96
C PHE A 70 6.88 6.63 8.58
N VAL A 71 6.80 7.42 7.50
CA VAL A 71 6.86 6.92 6.10
C VAL A 71 8.16 6.17 5.84
N ILE A 72 9.30 6.77 6.19
CA ILE A 72 10.62 6.15 6.02
C ILE A 72 10.73 4.90 6.91
N GLY A 73 10.26 4.99 8.15
CA GLY A 73 10.29 3.88 9.10
C GLY A 73 9.53 2.65 8.60
N ILE A 74 8.28 2.82 8.14
CA ILE A 74 7.47 1.72 7.63
C ILE A 74 8.05 1.16 6.34
N TYR A 75 8.47 2.01 5.41
CA TYR A 75 9.09 1.54 4.16
C TYR A 75 10.33 0.69 4.43
N LEU A 76 11.26 1.17 5.27
CA LEU A 76 12.48 0.45 5.58
C LEU A 76 12.21 -0.82 6.39
N ALA A 77 11.35 -0.76 7.40
CA ALA A 77 10.99 -1.92 8.19
C ALA A 77 10.35 -3.02 7.33
N GLY A 78 9.38 -2.65 6.47
CA GLY A 78 8.73 -3.56 5.54
C GLY A 78 9.70 -4.13 4.50
N PHE A 79 10.59 -3.32 3.93
CA PHE A 79 11.58 -3.81 2.98
C PHE A 79 12.60 -4.76 3.63
N PHE A 80 13.13 -4.42 4.82
CA PHE A 80 14.16 -5.24 5.46
C PHE A 80 13.60 -6.54 6.05
N ILE A 81 12.37 -6.54 6.58
CA ILE A 81 11.77 -7.78 7.09
C ILE A 81 11.52 -8.76 5.94
N GLU A 82 11.06 -8.27 4.78
CA GLU A 82 10.90 -9.04 3.55
C GLU A 82 12.24 -9.53 3.01
N LEU A 83 13.25 -8.65 3.00
CA LEU A 83 14.59 -9.01 2.55
C LEU A 83 15.16 -10.17 3.35
N ILE A 84 15.05 -10.11 4.68
CA ILE A 84 15.48 -11.18 5.57
C ILE A 84 14.61 -12.42 5.32
N GLY A 85 13.29 -12.26 5.22
CA GLY A 85 12.34 -13.35 5.00
C GLY A 85 12.64 -14.15 3.75
N VAL A 86 12.72 -13.50 2.59
CA VAL A 86 12.97 -14.11 1.27
C VAL A 86 14.33 -14.79 1.21
N ASN A 87 15.38 -14.18 1.78
CA ASN A 87 16.73 -14.70 1.65
C ASN A 87 17.07 -15.79 2.69
N THR A 88 16.40 -15.81 3.84
CA THR A 88 16.70 -16.77 4.92
C THR A 88 15.64 -17.85 5.09
N GLY A 89 14.41 -17.60 4.64
CA GLY A 89 13.25 -18.46 4.88
C GLY A 89 12.78 -18.51 6.34
N LEU A 90 13.36 -17.70 7.25
CA LEU A 90 13.10 -17.81 8.69
C LEU A 90 11.81 -17.13 9.15
N ILE A 91 11.34 -16.12 8.42
CA ILE A 91 10.22 -15.27 8.86
C ILE A 91 8.90 -15.76 8.24
N PHE A 92 8.88 -15.92 6.91
CA PHE A 92 7.67 -16.28 6.16
C PHE A 92 7.81 -17.65 5.43
N GLY A 93 8.82 -18.45 5.78
CA GLY A 93 9.10 -19.70 5.08
C GLY A 93 9.76 -19.48 3.71
N ASN A 94 9.76 -20.52 2.88
CA ASN A 94 10.40 -20.49 1.57
C ASN A 94 9.40 -20.04 0.49
N TYR A 95 9.57 -18.82 -0.01
CA TYR A 95 8.82 -18.28 -1.14
C TYR A 95 9.71 -17.38 -1.99
N THR A 96 9.30 -17.15 -3.24
CA THR A 96 10.06 -16.32 -4.19
C THR A 96 9.15 -15.32 -4.87
N TYR A 97 9.51 -14.04 -4.82
CA TYR A 97 8.79 -13.02 -5.58
C TYR A 97 8.88 -13.26 -7.09
N GLY A 98 7.76 -13.07 -7.79
CA GLY A 98 7.72 -13.00 -9.26
C GLY A 98 8.33 -11.70 -9.82
N THR A 99 8.05 -11.37 -11.08
CA THR A 99 8.56 -10.15 -11.75
C THR A 99 7.63 -8.94 -11.60
N ALA A 100 6.41 -9.14 -11.06
CA ALA A 100 5.37 -8.11 -10.98
C ALA A 100 5.80 -6.85 -10.22
N LEU A 101 6.55 -6.98 -9.12
CA LEU A 101 6.99 -5.83 -8.31
C LEU A 101 8.26 -5.14 -8.84
N GLY A 102 8.69 -5.47 -10.06
CA GLY A 102 9.78 -4.78 -10.75
C GLY A 102 11.16 -5.10 -10.18
N ILE A 103 11.97 -4.05 -9.97
CA ILE A 103 13.40 -4.17 -9.66
C ILE A 103 13.58 -4.80 -8.27
N LYS A 104 14.45 -5.81 -8.22
CA LYS A 104 14.81 -6.54 -7.01
C LYS A 104 16.22 -6.18 -6.54
N LEU A 105 16.38 -6.11 -5.24
CA LEU A 105 17.67 -6.12 -4.55
C LEU A 105 17.76 -7.42 -3.75
N TRP A 106 18.77 -8.25 -4.02
CA TRP A 106 18.93 -9.57 -3.38
C TRP A 106 17.63 -10.39 -3.38
N ALA A 107 17.09 -10.65 -4.57
CA ALA A 107 15.82 -11.35 -4.81
C ALA A 107 14.54 -10.69 -4.21
N THR A 108 14.67 -9.55 -3.52
CA THR A 108 13.57 -8.86 -2.84
C THR A 108 13.18 -7.60 -3.60
N PRO A 109 11.92 -7.45 -4.03
CA PRO A 109 11.47 -6.27 -4.78
C PRO A 109 11.57 -4.99 -3.94
N LEU A 110 12.14 -3.91 -4.48
CA LEU A 110 12.21 -2.62 -3.78
C LEU A 110 10.80 -2.07 -3.47
N LEU A 111 9.86 -2.33 -4.37
CA LEU A 111 8.47 -1.87 -4.22
C LEU A 111 7.69 -2.58 -3.11
N ILE A 112 8.20 -3.66 -2.52
CA ILE A 112 7.50 -4.29 -1.38
C ILE A 112 7.43 -3.35 -0.17
N GLY A 113 8.46 -2.53 0.07
CA GLY A 113 8.43 -1.51 1.11
C GLY A 113 7.37 -0.43 0.84
N VAL A 114 7.12 -0.10 -0.44
CA VAL A 114 6.03 0.82 -0.83
C VAL A 114 4.68 0.19 -0.55
N ASN A 115 4.52 -1.10 -0.86
CA ASN A 115 3.30 -1.84 -0.58
C ASN A 115 2.98 -1.84 0.93
N TRP A 116 3.96 -2.20 1.76
CA TRP A 116 3.84 -2.13 3.22
C TRP A 116 3.44 -0.75 3.72
N LEU A 117 4.07 0.31 3.18
CA LEU A 117 3.74 1.69 3.53
C LEU A 117 2.27 2.02 3.22
N ILE A 118 1.81 1.73 2.01
CA ILE A 118 0.43 2.02 1.60
C ILE A 118 -0.55 1.25 2.49
N LEU A 119 -0.34 -0.05 2.68
CA LEU A 119 -1.23 -0.91 3.45
C LEU A 119 -1.32 -0.48 4.92
N VAL A 120 -0.18 -0.24 5.58
CA VAL A 120 -0.15 0.20 6.98
C VAL A 120 -0.82 1.57 7.14
N TYR A 121 -0.53 2.51 6.24
CA TYR A 121 -1.13 3.85 6.29
C TYR A 121 -2.65 3.79 6.10
N CYS A 122 -3.13 3.11 5.05
CA CYS A 122 -4.55 2.96 4.75
C CYS A 122 -5.29 2.24 5.89
N THR A 123 -4.71 1.17 6.43
CA THR A 123 -5.28 0.45 7.58
C THR A 123 -5.39 1.34 8.80
N GLY A 124 -4.36 2.14 9.08
CA GLY A 124 -4.37 3.11 10.17
C GLY A 124 -5.46 4.18 10.00
N VAL A 125 -5.58 4.76 8.79
CA VAL A 125 -6.64 5.75 8.47
C VAL A 125 -8.03 5.13 8.59
N PHE A 126 -8.21 3.90 8.11
CA PHE A 126 -9.47 3.16 8.23
C PHE A 126 -9.84 2.93 9.71
N LEU A 127 -8.90 2.41 10.51
CA LEU A 127 -9.13 2.16 11.94
C LEU A 127 -9.38 3.43 12.76
N HIS A 128 -8.81 4.56 12.34
CA HIS A 128 -9.03 5.84 13.00
C HIS A 128 -10.51 6.24 12.98
N GLN A 129 -11.30 5.81 11.98
CA GLN A 129 -12.74 6.10 11.92
C GLN A 129 -13.55 5.46 13.05
N PHE A 130 -13.00 4.42 13.69
CA PHE A 130 -13.65 3.71 14.78
C PHE A 130 -13.35 4.33 16.16
N ASN A 131 -12.57 5.41 16.23
CA ASN A 131 -12.25 6.15 17.46
C ASN A 131 -11.79 5.25 18.63
N LEU A 132 -10.96 4.25 18.33
CA LEU A 132 -10.46 3.29 19.31
C LEU A 132 -9.57 4.00 20.34
N LYS A 133 -9.90 3.88 21.63
CA LYS A 133 -9.15 4.53 22.71
C LYS A 133 -7.87 3.77 23.11
N SER A 134 -7.87 2.45 22.94
CA SER A 134 -6.73 1.60 23.32
C SER A 134 -5.74 1.48 22.16
N ARG A 135 -4.50 1.91 22.40
CA ARG A 135 -3.40 1.78 21.42
C ARG A 135 -3.09 0.32 21.10
N LEU A 136 -3.14 -0.55 22.11
CA LEU A 136 -2.90 -1.98 21.92
C LEU A 136 -3.97 -2.60 21.01
N LEU A 137 -5.24 -2.27 21.25
CA LEU A 137 -6.34 -2.75 20.43
C LEU A 137 -6.23 -2.21 18.99
N PHE A 138 -5.87 -0.94 18.83
CA PHE A 138 -5.64 -0.34 17.51
C PHE A 138 -4.56 -1.08 16.72
N SER A 139 -3.40 -1.34 17.35
CA SER A 139 -2.31 -2.08 16.72
C SER A 139 -2.66 -3.54 16.45
N ALA A 140 -3.35 -4.21 17.37
CA ALA A 140 -3.77 -5.61 17.20
C ALA A 140 -4.77 -5.76 16.05
N LEU A 141 -5.74 -4.86 15.93
CA LEU A 141 -6.68 -4.86 14.81
C LEU A 141 -5.99 -4.53 13.48
N GLY A 142 -5.06 -3.57 13.49
CA GLY A 142 -4.27 -3.24 12.29
C GLY A 142 -3.46 -4.43 11.80
N ALA A 143 -2.73 -5.09 12.71
CA ALA A 143 -1.99 -6.31 12.40
C ALA A 143 -2.92 -7.43 11.91
N GLY A 144 -4.09 -7.60 12.53
CA GLY A 144 -5.08 -8.59 12.11
C GLY A 144 -5.65 -8.34 10.71
N ILE A 145 -5.88 -7.08 10.33
CA ILE A 145 -6.32 -6.71 8.97
C ILE A 145 -5.23 -7.05 7.96
N LEU A 146 -3.97 -6.66 8.23
CA LEU A 146 -2.86 -6.90 7.32
C LEU A 146 -2.57 -8.39 7.15
N LEU A 147 -2.53 -9.15 8.25
CA LEU A 147 -2.37 -10.61 8.20
C LEU A 147 -3.55 -11.29 7.49
N GLY A 148 -4.76 -10.77 7.67
CA GLY A 148 -5.94 -11.25 6.94
C GLY A 148 -5.84 -11.02 5.44
N ILE A 149 -5.28 -9.88 5.02
CA ILE A 149 -5.00 -9.59 3.60
C ILE A 149 -3.95 -10.57 3.06
N ASP A 150 -2.84 -10.76 3.77
CA ASP A 150 -1.77 -11.67 3.34
C ASP A 150 -2.29 -13.11 3.20
N PHE A 151 -3.09 -13.59 4.16
CA PHE A 151 -3.71 -14.91 4.09
C PHE A 151 -4.63 -15.10 2.87
N LEU A 152 -5.32 -14.04 2.41
CA LEU A 152 -6.15 -14.10 1.21
C LEU A 152 -5.32 -14.07 -0.08
N ILE A 153 -4.11 -13.50 -0.05
CA ILE A 153 -3.23 -13.34 -1.20
C ILE A 153 -2.28 -14.54 -1.37
N GLU A 154 -1.82 -15.15 -0.29
CA GLU A 154 -0.90 -16.31 -0.31
C GLU A 154 -1.34 -17.50 -1.19
N PRO A 155 -2.63 -17.88 -1.31
CA PRO A 155 -3.03 -18.95 -2.23
C PRO A 155 -2.87 -18.59 -3.72
N VAL A 156 -2.61 -17.31 -4.03
CA VAL A 156 -2.50 -16.77 -5.38
C VAL A 156 -1.04 -16.46 -5.77
N ALA A 157 -0.12 -16.49 -4.80
CA ALA A 157 1.31 -16.25 -4.98
C ALA A 157 2.08 -17.48 -5.44
#